data_AF-A0A7W1KZB0-F1
#
_entry.id   AF-A0A7W1KZB0-F1
#
_cell.length_a   1.000
_cell.length_b   1.000
_cell.length_c   1.000
_cell.angle_alpha   90.00
_cell.angle_beta   90.00
_cell.angle_gamma   90.00
#
_symmetry.space_group_name_H-M   'P 1'
#
loop_
_entity.id
_entity.type
_entity.pdbx_description
1 polymer ?
#
loop_
_entity_poly.entity_id
_entity_poly.type
_entity_poly.pdbx_seq_one_letter_code
_entity_poly.pdbx_strand_id
1 'polypeptide(L)'
;MFVFLALLAFHFYLRKWFDTGLAFAGVVAFAAIMPLSHFIDLQESTPLLLLTFVLALWAIREHRIGWYMLILSLGAINNETMLILPSVFFFYNFKGFEPRHLLRLSLITLGSCLPAYLLVGTIRYINRDRPHLGGAWHWPDNIKGILDQMVLSPLDYGQAAYLYIFFIFGALWFYAFFSYSKKPLFLRRAALMIPIFIFAHLLTGRIHEVRQMLPLSFIIIPMAFFYLFPVNRETQ
;
A
#
# COMPACT_ATOMS: atom_id res chain seq x y z
N MET A 1 -7.08 13.45 -13.91
CA MET A 1 -7.65 14.06 -12.69
C MET A 1 -7.22 13.32 -11.41
N PHE A 2 -7.58 12.06 -11.20
CA PHE A 2 -7.30 11.35 -9.93
C PHE A 2 -5.83 11.22 -9.57
N VAL A 3 -4.92 11.06 -10.54
CA VAL A 3 -3.46 11.08 -10.27
C VAL A 3 -3.04 12.39 -9.61
N PHE A 4 -3.43 13.53 -10.17
CA PHE A 4 -3.14 14.84 -9.59
C PHE A 4 -3.68 14.98 -8.16
N LEU A 5 -4.92 14.54 -7.92
CA LEU A 5 -5.51 14.53 -6.59
C LEU A 5 -4.74 13.61 -5.62
N ALA A 6 -4.27 12.44 -6.07
CA ALA A 6 -3.46 11.54 -5.27
C ALA A 6 -2.11 12.17 -4.90
N LEU A 7 -1.45 12.84 -5.84
CA LEU A 7 -0.21 13.60 -5.60
C LEU A 7 -0.43 14.73 -4.58
N LEU A 8 -1.53 15.48 -4.73
CA LEU A 8 -1.90 16.55 -3.81
C LEU A 8 -2.21 16.03 -2.40
N ALA A 9 -3.01 14.96 -2.31
CA ALA A 9 -3.32 14.31 -1.04
C ALA A 9 -2.04 13.74 -0.38
N PHE A 10 -1.15 13.15 -1.18
CA PHE A 10 0.13 12.64 -0.69
C PHE A 10 1.04 13.76 -0.19
N HIS A 11 1.08 14.92 -0.85
CA HIS A 11 1.78 16.10 -0.36
C HIS A 11 1.30 16.48 1.05
N PHE A 12 -0.01 16.68 1.23
CA PHE A 12 -0.57 17.07 2.53
C PHE A 12 -0.41 16.00 3.60
N TYR A 13 -0.47 14.73 3.21
CA TYR A 13 -0.18 13.60 4.10
C TYR A 13 1.29 13.65 4.56
N LEU A 14 2.25 13.91 3.68
CA LEU A 14 3.67 14.06 4.03
C LEU A 14 3.96 15.29 4.91
N ARG A 15 3.22 16.40 4.71
CA ARG A 15 3.32 17.62 5.53
C ARG A 15 3.03 17.41 7.01
N LYS A 16 2.46 16.25 7.38
CA LYS A 16 2.26 15.84 8.78
C LYS A 16 3.56 15.48 9.51
N TRP A 17 4.65 15.32 8.78
CA TRP A 17 5.95 14.93 9.31
C TRP A 17 7.08 15.79 8.77
N PHE A 18 6.98 16.21 7.51
CA PHE A 18 8.05 16.90 6.79
C PHE A 18 7.70 18.35 6.50
N ASP A 19 8.73 19.18 6.32
CA ASP A 19 8.57 20.54 5.80
C ASP A 19 8.02 20.53 4.36
N THR A 20 7.73 21.71 3.80
CA THR A 20 7.13 21.80 2.46
C THR A 20 8.05 21.23 1.38
N GLY A 21 9.36 21.48 1.51
CA GLY A 21 10.37 21.03 0.54
C GLY A 21 10.49 19.51 0.49
N LEU A 22 10.67 18.86 1.64
CA LEU A 22 10.77 17.41 1.73
C LEU A 22 9.45 16.71 1.41
N ALA A 23 8.29 17.29 1.79
CA ALA A 23 7.00 16.76 1.37
C ALA A 23 6.83 16.81 -0.15
N PHE A 24 7.24 17.90 -0.81
CA PHE A 24 7.24 17.99 -2.26
C PHE A 24 8.21 16.99 -2.90
N ALA A 25 9.44 16.86 -2.38
CA ALA A 25 10.41 15.87 -2.84
C ALA A 25 9.87 14.43 -2.75
N GLY A 26 9.10 14.11 -1.70
CA GLY A 26 8.45 12.79 -1.56
C GLY A 26 7.40 12.54 -2.65
N VAL A 27 6.64 13.56 -3.04
CA VAL A 27 5.70 13.48 -4.17
C VAL A 27 6.43 13.31 -5.49
N VAL A 28 7.53 14.03 -5.71
CA VAL A 28 8.38 13.88 -6.91
C VAL A 28 8.96 12.47 -6.98
N ALA A 29 9.45 11.93 -5.86
CA ALA A 29 9.94 10.55 -5.80
C ALA A 29 8.84 9.54 -6.17
N PHE A 30 7.62 9.72 -5.65
CA PHE A 30 6.49 8.88 -6.03
C PHE A 30 6.15 9.00 -7.52
N ALA A 31 6.10 10.22 -8.05
CA ALA A 31 5.84 10.47 -9.47
C ALA A 31 6.91 9.84 -10.38
N ALA A 32 8.17 9.80 -9.95
CA ALA A 32 9.26 9.14 -10.67
C ALA A 32 9.15 7.59 -10.64
N ILE A 33 8.61 7.02 -9.55
CA ILE A 33 8.38 5.57 -9.42
C ILE A 33 7.21 5.11 -10.28
N MET A 34 6.16 5.94 -10.45
CA MET A 34 4.94 5.54 -11.16
C MET A 34 5.19 4.99 -12.59
N PRO A 35 5.96 5.65 -13.49
CA PRO A 35 6.26 5.11 -14.82
C PRO A 35 6.91 3.73 -14.78
N LEU A 36 7.74 3.46 -13.76
CA LEU A 36 8.40 2.16 -13.61
C LEU A 36 7.43 0.99 -13.39
N SER A 37 6.21 1.30 -12.99
CA SER A 37 5.18 0.30 -12.69
C SER A 37 4.19 0.04 -13.82
N HIS A 38 4.17 0.91 -14.84
CA HIS A 38 3.19 0.90 -15.92
C HIS A 38 3.75 0.40 -17.26
N PHE A 39 4.95 -0.20 -17.25
CA PHE A 39 5.59 -0.69 -18.47
C PHE A 39 4.81 -1.80 -19.19
N ILE A 40 4.05 -2.61 -18.46
CA ILE A 40 3.47 -3.85 -18.99
C ILE A 40 1.95 -3.77 -19.09
N ASP A 41 1.26 -3.29 -18.05
CA ASP A 41 -0.17 -3.06 -18.16
C ASP A 41 -0.68 -1.78 -17.49
N LEU A 42 -1.61 -1.16 -18.21
CA LEU A 42 -2.43 -0.04 -17.79
C LEU A 42 -3.66 -0.59 -17.09
N GLN A 43 -3.91 -0.13 -15.87
CA GLN A 43 -5.13 -0.43 -15.14
C GLN A 43 -5.84 0.89 -14.84
N GLU A 44 -7.00 1.06 -15.45
CA GLU A 44 -7.80 2.30 -15.38
C GLU A 44 -8.21 2.64 -13.94
N SER A 45 -8.31 1.63 -13.06
CA SER A 45 -8.65 1.81 -11.66
C SER A 45 -7.48 2.26 -10.77
N THR A 46 -6.23 2.25 -11.27
CA THR A 46 -5.04 2.59 -10.46
C THR A 46 -5.07 4.03 -9.93
N PRO A 47 -5.39 5.09 -10.71
CA PRO A 47 -5.44 6.45 -10.19
C PRO A 47 -6.41 6.63 -9.01
N LEU A 48 -7.59 6.01 -9.06
CA LEU A 48 -8.57 6.08 -7.97
C LEU A 48 -8.15 5.22 -6.77
N LEU A 49 -7.52 4.07 -7.02
CA LEU A 49 -6.89 3.26 -5.96
C LEU A 49 -5.86 4.11 -5.20
N LEU A 50 -4.93 4.76 -5.90
CA LEU A 50 -3.89 5.57 -5.25
C LEU A 50 -4.48 6.69 -4.39
N LEU A 51 -5.47 7.43 -4.92
CA LEU A 51 -6.15 8.48 -4.17
C LEU A 51 -6.87 7.94 -2.93
N THR A 52 -7.68 6.90 -3.08
CA THR A 52 -8.44 6.34 -1.95
C THR A 52 -7.53 5.68 -0.92
N PHE A 53 -6.42 5.06 -1.34
CA PHE A 53 -5.46 4.44 -0.43
C PHE A 53 -4.76 5.49 0.44
N VAL A 54 -4.24 6.58 -0.14
CA VAL A 54 -3.59 7.64 0.65
C VAL A 54 -4.58 8.36 1.56
N LEU A 55 -5.80 8.63 1.09
CA LEU A 55 -6.84 9.26 1.92
C LEU A 55 -7.28 8.35 3.07
N ALA A 56 -7.37 7.04 2.85
CA ALA A 56 -7.72 6.08 3.89
C ALA A 56 -6.60 5.95 4.92
N LEU A 57 -5.33 5.86 4.51
CA LEU A 57 -4.18 5.91 5.44
C LEU A 57 -4.20 7.19 6.28
N TRP A 58 -4.49 8.33 5.64
CA TRP A 58 -4.61 9.60 6.34
C TRP A 58 -5.78 9.61 7.33
N ALA A 59 -6.95 9.10 6.94
CA ALA A 59 -8.10 8.99 7.85
C ALA A 59 -7.82 8.07 9.05
N ILE A 60 -7.10 6.97 8.86
CA ILE A 60 -6.64 6.08 9.94
C ILE A 60 -5.71 6.85 10.90
N ARG A 61 -4.72 7.58 10.38
CA ARG A 61 -3.78 8.39 11.19
C ARG A 61 -4.51 9.41 12.06
N GLU A 62 -5.51 10.09 11.51
CA GLU A 62 -6.29 11.14 12.19
C GLU A 62 -7.44 10.57 13.04
N HIS A 63 -7.53 9.24 13.20
CA HIS A 63 -8.60 8.54 13.93
C HIS A 63 -10.03 8.90 13.44
N ARG A 64 -10.18 9.26 12.16
CA ARG A 64 -11.46 9.62 11.54
C ARG A 64 -12.16 8.38 10.97
N ILE A 65 -12.69 7.53 11.85
CA ILE A 65 -13.26 6.21 11.50
C ILE A 65 -14.34 6.33 10.41
N GLY A 66 -15.29 7.26 10.52
CA GLY A 66 -16.36 7.42 9.52
C GLY A 66 -15.84 7.74 8.11
N TRP A 67 -14.83 8.62 8.01
CA TRP A 67 -14.17 8.91 6.74
C TRP A 67 -13.41 7.70 6.20
N TYR A 68 -12.68 7.00 7.07
CA TYR A 68 -12.00 5.75 6.70
C TYR A 68 -13.00 4.72 6.14
N MET A 69 -14.13 4.50 6.79
CA MET A 69 -15.17 3.56 6.32
C MET A 69 -15.70 3.93 4.93
N LEU A 70 -16.01 5.22 4.72
CA LEU A 70 -16.51 5.72 3.44
C LEU A 70 -15.46 5.55 2.33
N ILE A 71 -14.22 6.01 2.57
CA ILE A 71 -13.14 5.96 1.58
C ILE A 71 -12.76 4.51 1.28
N LEU A 72 -12.70 3.64 2.29
CA LEU A 72 -12.43 2.21 2.11
C LEU A 72 -13.51 1.57 1.23
N SER A 73 -14.79 1.86 1.48
CA SER A 73 -15.91 1.31 0.71
C SER A 73 -15.86 1.76 -0.75
N LEU A 74 -15.67 3.06 -0.99
CA LEU A 74 -15.54 3.62 -2.35
C LEU A 74 -14.32 3.07 -3.08
N GLY A 75 -13.19 2.99 -2.39
CA GLY A 75 -11.96 2.45 -2.95
C GLY A 75 -12.07 0.95 -3.26
N ALA A 76 -12.71 0.17 -2.40
CA ALA A 76 -12.86 -1.27 -2.56
C ALA A 76 -13.79 -1.64 -3.72
N ILE A 77 -14.84 -0.84 -4.00
CA ILE A 77 -15.65 -0.99 -5.22
C ILE A 77 -14.77 -0.85 -6.48
N ASN A 78 -13.80 0.06 -6.45
CA ASN A 78 -12.90 0.30 -7.59
C ASN A 78 -11.76 -0.71 -7.68
N ASN A 79 -11.17 -1.10 -6.55
CA ASN A 79 -10.04 -2.03 -6.51
C ASN A 79 -9.91 -2.73 -5.14
N GLU A 80 -9.90 -4.06 -5.16
CA GLU A 80 -9.88 -4.91 -3.96
C GLU A 80 -8.60 -4.80 -3.13
N THR A 81 -7.52 -4.28 -3.71
CA THR A 81 -6.27 -3.98 -2.99
C THR A 81 -6.54 -3.10 -1.77
N MET A 82 -7.59 -2.28 -1.78
CA MET A 82 -8.02 -1.48 -0.63
C MET A 82 -8.38 -2.31 0.61
N LEU A 83 -8.83 -3.56 0.44
CA LEU A 83 -9.27 -4.45 1.52
C LEU A 83 -8.14 -4.89 2.46
N ILE A 84 -6.90 -4.52 2.16
CA ILE A 84 -5.75 -4.70 3.06
C ILE A 84 -5.68 -3.66 4.19
N LEU A 85 -6.24 -2.45 3.99
CA LEU A 85 -6.14 -1.34 4.95
C LEU A 85 -6.74 -1.58 6.34
N PRO A 86 -7.74 -2.47 6.55
CA PRO A 86 -8.14 -2.91 7.89
C PRO A 86 -6.97 -3.45 8.72
N SER A 87 -5.96 -4.06 8.11
CA SER A 87 -4.75 -4.48 8.82
C SER A 87 -3.95 -3.29 9.36
N VAL A 88 -3.83 -2.19 8.60
CA VAL A 88 -3.19 -0.95 9.07
C VAL A 88 -3.99 -0.35 10.22
N PHE A 89 -5.32 -0.29 10.08
CA PHE A 89 -6.20 0.18 11.16
C PHE A 89 -6.00 -0.64 12.44
N PHE A 90 -5.97 -1.97 12.33
CA PHE A 90 -5.73 -2.87 13.46
C PHE A 90 -4.35 -2.63 14.08
N PHE A 91 -3.27 -2.67 13.29
CA PHE A 91 -1.91 -2.52 13.81
C PHE A 91 -1.64 -1.15 14.43
N TYR A 92 -2.21 -0.08 13.87
CA TYR A 92 -2.03 1.26 14.42
C TYR A 92 -2.73 1.43 15.77
N ASN A 93 -3.90 0.82 15.95
CA ASN A 93 -4.67 0.90 17.19
C ASN A 93 -4.34 -0.22 18.19
N PHE A 94 -3.43 -1.15 17.85
CA PHE A 94 -2.97 -2.20 18.73
C PHE A 94 -2.06 -1.64 19.85
N LYS A 95 -2.51 -1.77 21.10
CA LYS A 95 -1.81 -1.28 22.30
C LYS A 95 -1.22 -2.40 23.19
N GLY A 96 -1.73 -3.62 23.09
CA GLY A 96 -1.32 -4.75 23.93
C GLY A 96 -2.20 -5.98 23.73
N PHE A 97 -1.89 -7.06 24.47
CA PHE A 97 -2.52 -8.38 24.33
C PHE A 97 -3.68 -8.64 25.30
N GLU A 98 -4.20 -7.61 25.97
CA GLU A 98 -5.34 -7.77 26.86
C GLU A 98 -6.58 -8.28 26.10
N PRO A 99 -7.20 -9.40 26.50
CA PRO A 99 -8.28 -10.03 25.72
C PRO A 99 -9.46 -9.08 25.45
N ARG A 100 -9.83 -8.23 26.42
CA ARG A 100 -10.91 -7.24 26.27
C ARG A 100 -10.58 -6.18 25.23
N HIS A 101 -9.35 -5.66 25.25
CA HIS A 101 -8.87 -4.70 24.25
C HIS A 101 -8.82 -5.34 22.86
N LEU A 102 -8.27 -6.56 22.76
CA LEU A 102 -8.19 -7.30 21.51
C LEU A 102 -9.56 -7.56 20.91
N LEU A 103 -10.51 -8.07 21.69
CA LEU A 103 -11.87 -8.30 21.23
C LEU A 103 -12.52 -7.00 20.74
N ARG A 104 -12.43 -5.91 21.52
CA ARG A 104 -12.98 -4.61 21.13
C ARG A 104 -12.34 -4.08 19.85
N LEU A 105 -11.01 -4.15 19.74
CA LEU A 105 -10.28 -3.69 18.55
C LEU A 105 -10.65 -4.52 17.32
N SER A 106 -10.74 -5.84 17.45
CA SER A 106 -11.18 -6.74 16.38
C SER A 106 -12.61 -6.41 15.95
N LEU A 107 -13.55 -6.24 16.89
CA LEU A 107 -14.94 -5.90 16.58
C LEU A 107 -15.05 -4.54 15.88
N ILE A 108 -14.31 -3.52 16.34
CA ILE A 108 -14.31 -2.20 15.69
C ILE A 108 -13.69 -2.30 14.29
N THR A 109 -12.59 -3.03 14.14
CA THR A 109 -11.93 -3.23 12.84
C THR A 109 -12.88 -3.92 11.87
N LEU A 110 -13.47 -5.05 12.26
CA LEU A 110 -14.44 -5.80 11.47
C LEU A 110 -15.67 -4.95 11.13
N GLY A 111 -16.25 -4.27 12.12
CA GLY A 111 -17.41 -3.39 11.91
C GLY A 111 -17.10 -2.23 10.96
N SER A 112 -15.91 -1.66 11.04
CA SER A 112 -15.49 -0.56 10.15
C SER A 112 -15.24 -1.00 8.71
N CYS A 113 -14.78 -2.23 8.48
CA CYS A 113 -14.54 -2.72 7.11
C CYS A 113 -15.75 -3.46 6.51
N LEU A 114 -16.74 -3.85 7.33
CA LEU A 114 -17.90 -4.63 6.89
C LEU A 114 -18.60 -4.07 5.65
N PRO A 115 -18.89 -2.75 5.51
CA PRO A 115 -19.53 -2.23 4.32
C PRO A 115 -18.73 -2.49 3.05
N ALA A 116 -17.40 -2.29 3.09
CA ALA A 116 -16.53 -2.54 1.96
C ALA A 116 -16.51 -4.02 1.56
N TYR A 117 -16.39 -4.93 2.52
CA TYR A 117 -16.41 -6.38 2.27
C TYR A 117 -17.77 -6.87 1.74
N LEU A 118 -18.89 -6.34 2.25
CA LEU A 118 -20.23 -6.68 1.74
C LEU A 118 -20.41 -6.20 0.30
N LEU A 119 -19.96 -4.97 -0.02
CA LEU A 119 -20.04 -4.42 -1.37
C LEU A 119 -19.20 -5.24 -2.35
N VAL A 120 -17.92 -5.46 -2.05
CA VAL A 120 -17.04 -6.28 -2.91
C VAL A 120 -17.54 -7.71 -3.01
N GLY A 121 -17.92 -8.33 -1.90
CA GLY A 121 -18.47 -9.69 -1.87
C GLY A 121 -19.73 -9.83 -2.72
N THR A 122 -20.63 -8.84 -2.69
CA THR A 122 -21.82 -8.79 -3.54
C THR A 122 -21.46 -8.66 -5.01
N ILE A 123 -20.56 -7.73 -5.36
CA ILE A 123 -20.08 -7.54 -6.73
C ILE A 123 -19.44 -8.84 -7.25
N ARG A 124 -18.63 -9.51 -6.43
CA ARG A 124 -18.00 -10.79 -6.76
C ARG A 124 -18.99 -11.92 -6.93
N TYR A 125 -19.97 -12.01 -6.04
CA TYR A 125 -21.01 -13.03 -6.12
C TYR A 125 -21.83 -12.90 -7.40
N ILE A 126 -22.23 -11.67 -7.76
CA ILE A 126 -22.99 -11.39 -8.98
C ILE A 126 -22.17 -11.71 -10.24
N ASN A 127 -20.86 -11.46 -10.21
CA ASN A 127 -20.01 -11.65 -11.38
C ASN A 127 -19.16 -12.94 -11.33
N ARG A 128 -19.47 -13.89 -10.45
CA ARG A 128 -18.66 -15.10 -10.22
C ARG A 128 -18.42 -15.95 -11.49
N ASP A 129 -19.35 -15.88 -12.43
CA ASP A 129 -19.31 -16.65 -13.67
C ASP A 129 -18.44 -15.99 -14.77
N ARG A 130 -17.85 -14.81 -14.48
CA ARG A 130 -16.95 -14.13 -15.43
C ARG A 130 -15.49 -14.55 -15.22
N PRO A 131 -14.85 -15.20 -16.21
CA PRO A 131 -13.52 -15.79 -16.05
C PRO A 131 -12.37 -14.76 -15.92
N HIS A 132 -12.65 -13.47 -16.14
CA HIS A 132 -11.64 -12.40 -16.12
C HIS A 132 -11.46 -11.74 -14.74
N LEU A 133 -12.31 -12.07 -13.77
CA LEU A 133 -12.27 -11.44 -12.45
C LEU A 133 -11.29 -12.20 -11.56
N GLY A 134 -10.07 -11.65 -11.41
CA GLY A 134 -8.94 -12.24 -10.69
C GLY A 134 -9.31 -12.90 -9.35
N GLY A 135 -8.57 -13.93 -8.95
CA GLY A 135 -8.98 -14.88 -7.92
C GLY A 135 -8.49 -16.29 -8.19
N ALA A 136 -7.82 -16.49 -9.32
CA ALA A 136 -7.00 -17.66 -9.55
C ALA A 136 -5.84 -17.69 -8.54
N TRP A 137 -5.54 -18.90 -8.08
CA TRP A 137 -4.36 -19.20 -7.30
C TRP A 137 -3.12 -19.06 -8.18
N HIS A 138 -2.30 -18.04 -7.92
CA HIS A 138 -1.12 -17.68 -8.73
C HIS A 138 0.22 -18.00 -8.05
N TRP A 139 0.20 -18.57 -6.84
CA TRP A 139 1.42 -18.88 -6.10
C TRP A 139 2.46 -19.68 -6.90
N PRO A 140 2.13 -20.79 -7.58
CA PRO A 140 3.12 -21.59 -8.29
C PRO A 140 3.75 -20.80 -9.45
N ASP A 141 2.93 -20.06 -10.20
CA ASP A 141 3.36 -19.24 -11.34
C ASP A 141 4.27 -18.10 -10.87
N ASN A 142 3.89 -17.42 -9.78
CA ASN A 142 4.66 -16.32 -9.20
C ASN A 142 6.02 -16.80 -8.70
N ILE A 143 6.07 -17.90 -7.93
CA ILE A 143 7.33 -18.44 -7.41
C ILE A 143 8.22 -18.93 -8.55
N LYS A 144 7.67 -19.67 -9.51
CA LYS A 144 8.41 -20.13 -10.67
C LYS A 144 8.97 -18.95 -11.47
N GLY A 145 8.15 -17.94 -11.78
CA GLY A 145 8.58 -16.75 -12.51
C GLY A 145 9.68 -15.96 -11.79
N ILE A 146 9.61 -15.85 -10.45
CA ILE A 146 10.70 -15.25 -9.66
C ILE A 146 11.99 -16.08 -9.81
N LEU A 147 11.93 -17.39 -9.58
CA LEU A 147 13.11 -18.27 -9.64
C LEU A 147 13.75 -18.29 -11.03
N ASP A 148 12.93 -18.41 -12.08
CA ASP A 148 13.38 -18.41 -13.48
C ASP A 148 14.07 -17.09 -13.86
N GLN A 149 13.65 -15.96 -13.26
CA GLN A 149 14.25 -14.66 -13.53
C GLN A 149 15.47 -14.32 -12.66
N MET A 150 15.65 -14.99 -11.52
CA MET A 150 16.84 -14.81 -10.68
C MET A 150 18.13 -15.26 -11.36
N VAL A 151 18.05 -16.18 -12.32
CA VAL A 151 19.20 -16.67 -13.09
C VAL A 151 19.52 -15.84 -14.34
N LEU A 152 18.69 -14.83 -14.65
CA LEU A 152 18.97 -13.92 -15.76
C LEU A 152 20.25 -13.11 -15.50
N SER A 153 20.93 -12.73 -16.58
CA SER A 153 22.03 -11.77 -16.49
C SER A 153 21.52 -10.44 -15.94
N PRO A 154 22.26 -9.75 -15.06
CA PRO A 154 21.88 -8.42 -14.58
C PRO A 154 21.63 -7.39 -15.70
N LEU A 155 22.24 -7.58 -16.87
CA LEU A 155 22.02 -6.72 -18.05
C LEU A 155 20.63 -6.91 -18.67
N ASP A 156 19.99 -8.06 -18.43
CA ASP A 156 18.67 -8.42 -18.95
C ASP A 156 17.55 -8.14 -17.94
N TYR A 157 17.85 -7.55 -16.78
CA TYR A 157 16.86 -7.28 -15.73
C TYR A 157 15.77 -6.30 -16.17
N GLY A 158 15.97 -5.54 -17.25
CA GLY A 158 14.90 -4.76 -17.88
C GLY A 158 13.75 -5.61 -18.46
N GLN A 159 13.88 -6.94 -18.49
CA GLN A 159 12.83 -7.88 -18.88
C GLN A 159 12.33 -8.73 -17.69
N ALA A 160 12.92 -8.55 -16.50
CA ALA A 160 12.66 -9.36 -15.32
C ALA A 160 11.42 -8.88 -14.54
N ALA A 161 10.25 -8.90 -15.18
CA ALA A 161 8.99 -8.40 -14.62
C ALA A 161 8.62 -8.99 -13.24
N TYR A 162 8.93 -10.26 -12.96
CA TYR A 162 8.67 -10.89 -11.67
C TYR A 162 9.61 -10.38 -10.56
N LEU A 163 10.77 -9.82 -10.92
CA LEU A 163 11.71 -9.21 -9.99
C LEU A 163 11.43 -7.72 -9.73
N TYR A 164 10.52 -7.10 -10.49
CA TYR A 164 10.24 -5.67 -10.37
C TYR A 164 9.70 -5.26 -9.00
N ILE A 165 9.08 -6.17 -8.26
CA ILE A 165 8.70 -5.93 -6.85
C ILE A 165 9.90 -5.52 -5.97
N PHE A 166 11.09 -6.03 -6.26
CA PHE A 166 12.32 -5.66 -5.56
C PHE A 166 12.90 -4.34 -6.09
N PHE A 167 12.70 -4.04 -7.37
CA PHE A 167 13.32 -2.88 -8.03
C PHE A 167 12.47 -1.60 -7.98
N ILE A 168 11.14 -1.71 -7.91
CA ILE A 168 10.22 -0.56 -8.02
C ILE A 168 10.50 0.53 -6.98
N PHE A 169 10.94 0.16 -5.78
CA PHE A 169 11.35 1.10 -4.74
C PHE A 169 12.88 1.23 -4.60
N GLY A 170 13.66 0.40 -5.30
CA GLY A 170 15.12 0.40 -5.28
C GLY A 170 15.69 0.46 -3.85
N ALA A 171 16.59 1.42 -3.60
CA ALA A 171 17.21 1.61 -2.29
C ALA A 171 16.22 2.03 -1.18
N LEU A 172 15.04 2.56 -1.53
CA LEU A 172 14.04 2.97 -0.54
C LEU A 172 13.51 1.78 0.26
N TRP A 173 13.54 0.55 -0.29
CA TRP A 173 13.21 -0.66 0.46
C TRP A 173 14.08 -0.77 1.72
N PHE A 174 15.39 -0.61 1.59
CA PHE A 174 16.33 -0.72 2.70
C PHE A 174 16.21 0.46 3.65
N TYR A 175 16.18 1.69 3.12
CA TYR A 175 16.07 2.91 3.92
C TYR A 175 14.75 2.97 4.71
N ALA A 176 13.67 2.38 4.19
CA ALA A 176 12.39 2.29 4.90
C ALA A 176 12.48 1.46 6.19
N PHE A 177 13.45 0.55 6.35
CA PHE A 177 13.60 -0.25 7.57
C PHE A 177 14.82 0.12 8.42
N PHE A 178 15.79 0.88 7.90
CA PHE A 178 16.85 1.43 8.74
C PHE A 178 16.34 2.43 9.77
N SER A 179 16.90 2.39 10.98
CA SER A 179 16.44 3.19 12.13
C SER A 179 14.94 3.08 12.40
N TYR A 180 14.34 1.90 12.17
CA TYR A 180 12.89 1.67 12.28
C TYR A 180 12.29 2.18 13.59
N SER A 181 12.96 1.91 14.72
CA SER A 181 12.51 2.34 16.05
C SER A 181 12.38 3.86 16.20
N LYS A 182 13.12 4.65 15.42
CA LYS A 182 13.09 6.11 15.46
C LYS A 182 11.90 6.68 14.66
N LYS A 183 11.25 5.93 13.77
CA LYS A 183 10.20 6.47 12.88
C LYS A 183 8.88 6.74 13.62
N PRO A 184 8.00 7.62 13.10
CA PRO A 184 6.68 7.85 13.69
C PRO A 184 5.90 6.56 13.93
N LEU A 185 5.16 6.50 15.04
CA LEU A 185 4.40 5.32 15.43
C LEU A 185 3.47 4.82 14.32
N PHE A 186 2.75 5.74 13.66
CA PHE A 186 1.86 5.40 12.56
C PHE A 186 2.58 4.64 11.44
N LEU A 187 3.69 5.18 10.92
CA LEU A 187 4.43 4.56 9.82
C LEU A 187 5.02 3.20 10.20
N ARG A 188 5.56 3.07 11.43
CA ARG A 188 6.02 1.77 11.95
C ARG A 188 4.87 0.76 11.93
N ARG A 189 3.73 1.08 12.54
CA ARG A 189 2.60 0.15 12.60
C ARG A 189 2.01 -0.14 11.22
N ALA A 190 1.93 0.84 10.34
CA ALA A 190 1.47 0.66 8.97
C ALA A 190 2.40 -0.25 8.15
N ALA A 191 3.72 -0.17 8.36
CA ALA A 191 4.69 -1.02 7.67
C ALA A 191 4.54 -2.52 7.96
N LEU A 192 3.91 -2.90 9.09
CA LEU A 192 3.60 -4.29 9.39
C LEU A 192 2.62 -4.91 8.39
N MET A 193 1.87 -4.09 7.65
CA MET A 193 1.02 -4.54 6.55
C MET A 193 1.84 -5.04 5.35
N ILE A 194 3.04 -4.49 5.09
CA ILE A 194 3.84 -4.78 3.89
C ILE A 194 4.03 -6.29 3.64
N PRO A 195 4.51 -7.11 4.61
CA PRO A 195 4.66 -8.54 4.36
C PRO A 195 3.32 -9.24 4.06
N ILE A 196 2.24 -8.83 4.72
CA ILE A 196 0.89 -9.37 4.49
C ILE A 196 0.41 -9.00 3.08
N PHE A 197 0.66 -7.76 2.67
CA PHE A 197 0.32 -7.24 1.35
C PHE A 197 1.05 -8.03 0.26
N ILE A 198 2.37 -8.17 0.36
CA ILE A 198 3.18 -8.91 -0.61
C ILE A 198 2.74 -10.37 -0.65
N PHE A 199 2.54 -10.99 0.52
CA PHE A 199 2.10 -12.38 0.60
C PHE A 199 0.73 -12.59 -0.06
N ALA A 200 -0.26 -11.74 0.21
CA ALA A 200 -1.57 -11.82 -0.45
C ALA A 200 -1.44 -11.72 -1.97
N HIS A 201 -0.64 -10.80 -2.49
CA HIS A 201 -0.40 -10.66 -3.93
C HIS A 201 0.39 -11.81 -4.54
N LEU A 202 1.26 -12.49 -3.77
CA LEU A 202 1.90 -13.73 -4.23
C LEU A 202 0.89 -14.88 -4.36
N LEU A 203 -0.16 -14.92 -3.53
CA LEU A 203 -1.17 -15.98 -3.57
C LEU A 203 -2.21 -15.76 -4.69
N THR A 204 -2.75 -14.55 -4.79
CA THR A 204 -3.93 -14.27 -5.63
C THR A 204 -3.70 -13.20 -6.69
N GLY A 205 -2.62 -12.43 -6.57
CA GLY A 205 -2.20 -11.44 -7.56
C GLY A 205 -1.21 -12.03 -8.57
N ARG A 206 -0.96 -11.28 -9.63
CA ARG A 206 0.09 -11.59 -10.60
C ARG A 206 1.27 -10.68 -10.28
N ILE A 207 2.35 -11.24 -9.73
CA ILE A 207 3.43 -10.42 -9.18
C ILE A 207 4.20 -9.62 -10.25
N HIS A 208 4.12 -10.04 -11.52
CA HIS A 208 4.65 -9.29 -12.65
C HIS A 208 3.87 -7.99 -12.95
N GLU A 209 2.64 -7.86 -12.44
CA GLU A 209 1.87 -6.61 -12.46
C GLU A 209 2.31 -5.68 -11.33
N VAL A 210 3.55 -5.19 -11.39
CA VAL A 210 4.19 -4.46 -10.27
C VAL A 210 3.43 -3.20 -9.83
N ARG A 211 2.54 -2.64 -10.67
CA ARG A 211 1.61 -1.55 -10.29
C ARG A 211 0.78 -1.85 -9.04
N GLN A 212 0.51 -3.13 -8.76
CA GLN A 212 -0.22 -3.56 -7.57
C GLN A 212 0.52 -3.15 -6.29
N MET A 213 1.85 -2.96 -6.35
CA MET A 213 2.69 -2.55 -5.23
C MET A 213 2.75 -1.03 -5.01
N LEU A 214 2.30 -0.21 -5.98
CA LEU A 214 2.36 1.25 -5.87
C LEU A 214 1.74 1.82 -4.59
N PRO A 215 0.63 1.31 -4.03
CA PRO A 215 0.07 1.82 -2.78
C PRO A 215 1.04 1.77 -1.60
N LEU A 216 2.02 0.85 -1.62
CA LEU A 216 3.05 0.76 -0.58
C LEU A 216 3.97 1.97 -0.57
N SER A 217 4.05 2.74 -1.66
CA SER A 217 4.85 3.97 -1.75
C SER A 217 4.49 4.98 -0.65
N PHE A 218 3.21 5.06 -0.28
CA PHE A 218 2.69 5.97 0.74
C PHE A 218 3.17 5.63 2.16
N ILE A 219 3.81 4.48 2.34
CA ILE A 219 4.46 4.05 3.59
C ILE A 219 5.98 4.04 3.39
N ILE A 220 6.47 3.44 2.31
CA ILE A 220 7.90 3.24 2.03
C ILE A 220 8.63 4.57 1.87
N ILE A 221 8.10 5.50 1.06
CA ILE A 221 8.72 6.80 0.80
C ILE A 221 8.89 7.61 2.09
N PRO A 222 7.84 7.89 2.89
CA PRO A 222 8.04 8.64 4.12
C PRO A 222 8.97 7.92 5.10
N MET A 223 8.92 6.60 5.19
CA MET A 223 9.84 5.85 6.05
C MET A 223 11.30 5.94 5.60
N ALA A 224 11.57 5.91 4.29
CA ALA A 224 12.90 6.09 3.75
C ALA A 224 13.40 7.52 3.95
N PHE A 225 12.53 8.52 3.76
CA PHE A 225 12.86 9.93 3.93
C PHE A 225 13.24 10.25 5.38
N PHE A 226 12.59 9.63 6.36
CA PHE A 226 12.99 9.76 7.78
C PHE A 226 14.42 9.27 8.06
N TYR A 227 14.96 8.36 7.25
CA TYR A 227 16.33 7.90 7.37
C TYR A 227 17.30 8.81 6.61
N LEU A 228 16.96 9.16 5.37
CA LEU A 228 17.81 9.97 4.48
C LEU A 228 17.93 11.43 4.92
N PHE A 229 16.83 11.99 5.45
CA PHE A 229 16.75 13.37 5.89
C PHE A 229 16.35 13.37 7.37
N PRO A 230 17.31 13.21 8.29
CA PRO A 230 17.03 13.30 9.72
C PRO A 230 16.56 14.73 10.03
N VAL A 231 15.24 14.92 10.06
CA VAL A 231 14.63 16.19 10.46
C VAL A 231 15.02 16.44 11.92
N ASN A 232 15.70 17.55 12.20
CA ASN A 232 16.01 17.97 13.57
C ASN A 232 14.70 18.01 14.36
N ARG A 233 14.59 17.12 15.35
CA ARG A 233 13.38 16.93 16.18
C ARG A 233 13.14 18.05 17.18
N GLU A 234 13.92 19.11 17.13
CA GLU A 234 13.92 20.18 18.12
C GLU A 234 12.74 21.16 17.92
N THR A 235 11.96 21.01 16.85
CA THR A 235 10.86 21.94 16.50
C THR A 235 9.49 21.30 16.25
N GLN A 236 9.24 20.07 16.70
CA GLN A 236 7.90 19.44 16.68
C GLN A 236 7.53 18.86 18.04
#